data_AF-A0A660SGK0-F1
#
_entry.id   AF-A0A660SGK0-F1
#
_cell.length_a   1.000
_cell.length_b   1.000
_cell.length_c   1.000
_cell.angle_alpha   90.00
_cell.angle_beta   90.00
_cell.angle_gamma   90.00
#
_symmetry.space_group_name_H-M   'P 1'
#
loop_
_entity.id
_entity.type
_entity.pdbx_description
1 polymer ?
#
loop_
_entity_poly.entity_id
_entity_poly.type
_entity_poly.pdbx_seq_one_letter_code
_entity_poly.pdbx_strand_id
1 'polypeptide(L)'
;MSGGPVNSLILPGTGNVTGNDAGNVDEELKLKIRETIEKTFAKPDEKQFADRAVAAMVALGVGDAAGDLGRDDATRQKYGVLINLPPEGKSTDDTEFTVLSARSILECPGEFNAEFVAETWRKLVLSDGGARDRGGMPLYGALSNLARGINPPLSGIDNVFNVDDGAAMRSVPFGIVGYGDTKKAAALAAVDASVSHDNDGIWAAQAIAASTTIALMGGSVDEVIEAGRACIPDDS
;
A
#
# COMPACT_ATOMS: atom_id res chain seq x y z
N MET A 1 28.32 -10.38 -13.58
CA MET A 1 27.03 -10.12 -14.24
C MET A 1 26.54 -8.80 -13.69
N SER A 2 26.48 -7.77 -14.53
CA SER A 2 26.10 -6.41 -14.13
C SER A 2 24.59 -6.34 -13.91
N GLY A 3 24.17 -6.03 -12.68
CA GLY A 3 22.77 -5.76 -12.35
C GLY A 3 22.29 -4.52 -13.10
N GLY A 4 21.30 -4.70 -13.98
CA GLY A 4 20.62 -3.60 -14.66
C GLY A 4 19.78 -2.74 -13.69
N PRO A 5 19.37 -1.54 -14.12
CA PRO A 5 18.58 -0.63 -13.30
C PRO A 5 17.23 -1.23 -12.90
N VAL A 6 16.81 -0.95 -11.67
CA VAL A 6 15.53 -1.37 -11.10
C VAL A 6 14.51 -0.26 -11.40
N ASN A 7 13.62 -0.49 -12.37
CA ASN A 7 12.49 0.41 -12.61
C ASN A 7 11.33 0.05 -11.67
N SER A 8 10.87 1.02 -10.88
CA SER A 8 9.64 0.93 -10.09
C SER A 8 8.45 0.56 -10.98
N LEU A 9 7.51 -0.24 -10.46
CA LEU A 9 6.29 -0.64 -11.16
C LEU A 9 5.30 0.53 -11.40
N ILE A 10 5.40 1.64 -10.64
CA ILE A 10 4.26 2.59 -10.50
C ILE A 10 4.66 4.07 -10.59
N LEU A 11 5.94 4.36 -10.78
CA LEU A 11 6.45 5.73 -10.97
C LEU A 11 6.96 5.96 -12.42
N PRO A 12 6.07 6.12 -13.42
CA PRO A 12 6.50 6.63 -14.71
C PRO A 12 6.83 8.12 -14.57
N GLY A 13 8.12 8.49 -14.60
CA GLY A 13 8.52 9.91 -14.58
C GLY A 13 9.87 10.23 -13.94
N THR A 14 10.54 9.30 -13.25
CA THR A 14 11.95 9.52 -12.91
C THR A 14 12.79 9.30 -14.15
N GLY A 15 12.94 10.34 -14.98
CA GLY A 15 13.96 10.36 -16.02
C GLY A 15 15.31 9.96 -15.43
N ASN A 16 16.20 9.40 -16.25
CA ASN A 16 17.56 9.02 -15.86
C ASN A 16 18.23 10.14 -15.03
N VAL A 17 18.23 10.01 -13.71
CA VAL A 17 19.03 10.87 -12.85
C VAL A 17 20.28 10.09 -12.47
N THR A 18 21.37 10.39 -13.18
CA THR A 18 22.68 9.85 -12.87
C THR A 18 23.19 10.47 -11.57
N GLY A 19 23.35 9.64 -10.53
CA GLY A 19 24.45 9.65 -9.54
C GLY A 19 24.78 10.86 -8.67
N ASN A 20 24.33 12.08 -8.95
CA ASN A 20 24.60 13.26 -8.11
C ASN A 20 23.49 14.32 -8.12
N ASP A 21 22.69 14.43 -9.19
CA ASP A 21 21.59 15.41 -9.28
C ASP A 21 20.29 14.93 -8.60
N ALA A 22 20.15 13.62 -8.36
CA ALA A 22 18.98 13.04 -7.70
C ALA A 22 18.90 13.43 -6.21
N GLY A 23 20.04 13.58 -5.54
CA GLY A 23 20.08 13.92 -4.12
C GLY A 23 19.61 15.34 -3.82
N ASN A 24 19.80 16.29 -4.74
CA ASN A 24 19.45 17.71 -4.53
C ASN A 24 17.97 18.00 -4.87
N VAL A 25 17.44 17.39 -5.93
CA VAL A 25 16.02 17.50 -6.30
C VAL A 25 15.13 16.85 -5.26
N ASP A 26 15.59 15.75 -4.64
CA ASP A 26 14.87 15.04 -3.59
C ASP A 26 14.75 15.86 -2.30
N GLU A 27 15.81 16.56 -1.87
CA GLU A 27 15.75 17.41 -0.67
C GLU A 27 14.87 18.65 -0.83
N GLU A 28 14.90 19.32 -1.99
CA GLU A 28 14.01 20.45 -2.25
C GLU A 28 12.52 20.02 -2.28
N LEU A 29 12.24 18.87 -2.88
CA LEU A 29 10.90 18.30 -2.90
C LEU A 29 10.42 17.91 -1.50
N LYS A 30 11.27 17.23 -0.72
CA LYS A 30 10.99 16.88 0.70
C LYS A 30 10.67 18.12 1.51
N LEU A 31 11.45 19.19 1.35
CA LEU A 31 11.21 20.45 2.05
C LEU A 31 9.87 21.07 1.66
N LYS A 32 9.55 21.13 0.36
CA LYS A 32 8.26 21.63 -0.14
C LYS A 32 7.08 20.82 0.38
N ILE A 33 7.20 19.48 0.41
CA ILE A 33 6.17 18.59 0.96
C ILE A 33 5.97 18.89 2.44
N ARG A 34 7.05 18.96 3.22
CA ARG A 34 6.98 19.27 4.66
C ARG A 34 6.32 20.63 4.90
N GLU A 35 6.76 21.67 4.20
CA GLU A 35 6.14 23.00 4.32
C GLU A 35 4.66 22.99 3.95
N THR A 36 4.28 22.22 2.92
CA THR A 36 2.87 22.11 2.50
C THR A 36 2.04 21.43 3.58
N ILE A 37 2.54 20.35 4.19
CA ILE A 37 1.89 19.65 5.30
C ILE A 37 1.74 20.60 6.50
N GLU A 38 2.81 21.27 6.91
CA GLU A 38 2.80 22.19 8.05
C GLU A 38 1.85 23.39 7.85
N LYS A 39 1.72 23.89 6.61
CA LYS A 39 0.76 24.95 6.26
C LYS A 39 -0.68 24.45 6.22
N THR A 40 -0.90 23.21 5.77
CA THR A 40 -2.24 22.61 5.62
C THR A 40 -2.83 22.21 6.96
N PHE A 41 -2.03 21.56 7.81
CA PHE A 41 -2.43 21.05 9.11
C PHE A 41 -1.91 21.99 10.20
N ALA A 42 -2.68 23.02 10.53
CA ALA A 42 -2.22 24.12 11.38
C ALA A 42 -2.47 23.85 12.86
N LYS A 43 -3.56 23.15 13.20
CA LYS A 43 -3.92 22.88 14.61
C LYS A 43 -3.09 21.71 15.18
N PRO A 44 -2.88 21.65 16.50
CA PRO A 44 -2.07 20.59 17.11
C PRO A 44 -2.54 19.16 16.82
N ASP A 45 -3.85 18.93 16.82
CA ASP A 45 -4.48 17.66 16.48
C ASP A 45 -4.32 17.30 15.00
N GLU A 46 -4.49 18.29 14.12
CA GLU A 46 -4.26 18.15 12.68
C GLU A 46 -2.79 17.79 12.38
N LYS A 47 -1.83 18.42 13.07
CA LYS A 47 -0.39 18.11 12.95
C LYS A 47 -0.07 16.71 13.42
N GLN A 48 -0.60 16.32 14.57
CA GLN A 48 -0.40 14.97 15.09
C GLN A 48 -0.95 13.91 14.14
N PHE A 49 -2.12 14.15 13.54
CA PHE A 49 -2.66 13.29 12.49
C PHE A 49 -1.72 13.20 11.28
N ALA A 50 -1.27 14.35 10.76
CA ALA A 50 -0.37 14.37 9.60
C ALA A 50 0.95 13.64 9.86
N ASP A 51 1.56 13.84 11.02
CA ASP A 51 2.78 13.15 11.43
C ASP A 51 2.57 11.63 11.50
N ARG A 52 1.45 11.19 12.09
CA ARG A 52 1.10 9.76 12.16
C ARG A 52 0.77 9.16 10.80
N ALA A 53 0.10 9.90 9.92
CA ALA A 53 -0.21 9.44 8.57
C ALA A 53 1.06 9.26 7.73
N VAL A 54 2.00 10.20 7.81
CA VAL A 54 3.33 10.07 7.18
C VAL A 54 4.07 8.89 7.77
N ALA A 55 4.10 8.77 9.11
CA ALA A 55 4.76 7.66 9.78
C ALA A 55 4.17 6.30 9.39
N ALA A 56 2.84 6.18 9.22
CA ALA A 56 2.19 4.94 8.80
C ALA A 56 2.63 4.50 7.40
N MET A 57 2.66 5.43 6.43
CA MET A 57 3.12 5.14 5.07
C MET A 57 4.62 4.78 5.02
N VAL A 58 5.46 5.48 5.79
CA VAL A 58 6.90 5.19 5.87
C VAL A 58 7.16 3.86 6.58
N ALA A 59 6.45 3.60 7.68
CA ALA A 59 6.60 2.36 8.44
C ALA A 59 6.20 1.13 7.63
N LEU A 60 5.18 1.25 6.77
CA LEU A 60 4.84 0.21 5.80
C LEU A 60 6.02 -0.09 4.88
N GLY A 61 6.63 0.93 4.27
CA GLY A 61 7.76 0.73 3.35
C GLY A 61 9.03 0.21 4.05
N VAL A 62 9.29 0.66 5.28
CA VAL A 62 10.39 0.12 6.10
C VAL A 62 10.12 -1.33 6.48
N GLY A 63 8.88 -1.66 6.86
CA GLY A 63 8.45 -3.01 7.23
C GLY A 63 8.54 -3.99 6.07
N ASP A 64 8.07 -3.58 4.89
CA ASP A 64 8.22 -4.29 3.62
C ASP A 64 9.71 -4.61 3.34
N ALA A 65 10.55 -3.58 3.24
CA ALA A 65 11.96 -3.75 2.89
C ALA A 65 12.73 -4.60 3.92
N ALA A 66 12.45 -4.42 5.22
CA ALA A 66 13.08 -5.21 6.28
C ALA A 66 12.57 -6.65 6.30
N GLY A 67 11.27 -6.84 6.06
CA GLY A 67 10.63 -8.15 5.99
C GLY A 67 11.16 -8.98 4.82
N ASP A 68 11.27 -8.37 3.64
CA ASP A 68 11.85 -9.00 2.45
C ASP A 68 13.28 -9.50 2.69
N LEU A 69 14.14 -8.61 3.19
CA LEU A 69 15.50 -8.94 3.61
C LEU A 69 15.52 -10.09 4.63
N GLY A 70 14.58 -10.08 5.56
CA GLY A 70 14.42 -11.11 6.58
C GLY A 70 14.10 -12.49 6.03
N ARG A 71 13.68 -12.64 4.75
CA ARG A 71 13.40 -13.92 4.09
C ARG A 71 14.67 -14.67 3.67
N ASP A 72 15.77 -13.96 3.46
CA ASP A 72 17.04 -14.51 2.94
C ASP A 72 17.97 -15.03 4.04
N ASP A 73 18.48 -16.26 3.89
CA ASP A 73 19.38 -16.90 4.85
C ASP A 73 20.70 -16.15 5.01
N ALA A 74 21.28 -15.65 3.91
CA ALA A 74 22.57 -14.95 3.97
C ALA A 74 22.44 -13.62 4.72
N THR A 75 21.32 -12.91 4.52
CA THR A 75 20.98 -11.69 5.23
C THR A 75 20.80 -11.94 6.72
N ARG A 76 20.04 -12.98 7.09
CA ARG A 76 19.89 -13.41 8.50
C ARG A 76 21.24 -13.77 9.14
N GLN A 77 22.12 -14.48 8.43
CA GLN A 77 23.46 -14.83 8.93
C GLN A 77 24.37 -13.62 9.08
N LYS A 78 24.29 -12.65 8.16
CA LYS A 78 25.14 -11.45 8.14
C LYS A 78 24.80 -10.47 9.26
N TYR A 79 23.51 -10.24 9.50
CA TYR A 79 23.06 -9.19 10.42
C TYR A 79 22.50 -9.72 11.74
N GLY A 80 22.05 -10.98 11.78
CA GLY A 80 21.30 -11.52 12.92
C GLY A 80 19.96 -10.79 13.07
N VAL A 81 19.92 -9.80 13.96
CA VAL A 81 18.74 -8.97 14.22
C VAL A 81 18.89 -7.62 13.51
N LEU A 82 17.96 -7.30 12.62
CA LEU A 82 17.92 -5.99 11.97
C LEU A 82 17.44 -4.92 12.96
N ILE A 83 18.33 -4.00 13.32
CA ILE A 83 18.03 -2.81 14.15
C ILE A 83 18.02 -1.51 13.35
N ASN A 84 18.53 -1.54 12.11
CA ASN A 84 18.49 -0.47 11.12
C ASN A 84 18.23 -1.10 9.74
N LEU A 85 17.57 -0.38 8.84
CA LEU A 85 17.40 -0.84 7.46
C LEU A 85 18.75 -0.75 6.73
N PRO A 86 19.30 -1.87 6.23
CA PRO A 86 20.59 -1.86 5.54
C PRO A 86 20.44 -1.30 4.11
N PRO A 87 21.53 -0.84 3.47
CA PRO A 87 21.49 -0.20 2.15
C PRO A 87 20.93 -1.07 1.02
N GLU A 88 20.98 -2.39 1.17
CA GLU A 88 20.37 -3.35 0.25
C GLU A 88 18.84 -3.43 0.36
N GLY A 89 18.24 -2.88 1.41
CA GLY A 89 16.80 -2.85 1.62
C GLY A 89 16.09 -2.07 0.52
N LYS A 90 15.09 -2.70 -0.09
CA LYS A 90 14.29 -2.14 -1.18
C LYS A 90 12.84 -2.49 -0.96
N SER A 91 11.96 -1.60 -1.42
CA SER A 91 10.52 -1.88 -1.47
C SER A 91 10.21 -3.05 -2.41
N THR A 92 9.13 -3.75 -2.11
CA THR A 92 8.53 -4.79 -2.95
C THR A 92 7.13 -4.37 -3.42
N ASP A 93 6.29 -5.33 -3.82
CA ASP A 93 4.94 -5.09 -4.27
C ASP A 93 4.03 -4.52 -3.16
N ASP A 94 4.28 -4.81 -1.88
CA ASP A 94 3.58 -4.20 -0.74
C ASP A 94 3.58 -2.67 -0.82
N THR A 95 4.77 -2.05 -0.88
CA THR A 95 4.90 -0.59 -0.96
C THR A 95 4.37 -0.06 -2.29
N GLU A 96 4.69 -0.73 -3.40
CA GLU A 96 4.29 -0.27 -4.73
C GLU A 96 2.76 -0.23 -4.82
N PHE A 97 2.06 -1.32 -4.50
CA PHE A 97 0.60 -1.36 -4.52
C PHE A 97 -0.06 -0.48 -3.45
N THR A 98 0.62 -0.20 -2.33
CA THR A 98 0.15 0.81 -1.37
C THR A 98 0.13 2.19 -2.01
N VAL A 99 1.19 2.58 -2.72
CA VAL A 99 1.25 3.85 -3.45
C VAL A 99 0.23 3.88 -4.59
N LEU A 100 0.01 2.76 -5.29
CA LEU A 100 -1.05 2.63 -6.29
C LEU A 100 -2.44 2.89 -5.69
N SER A 101 -2.72 2.29 -4.52
CA SER A 101 -3.98 2.43 -3.81
C SER A 101 -4.22 3.87 -3.36
N ALA A 102 -3.19 4.49 -2.77
CA ALA A 102 -3.22 5.91 -2.39
C ALA A 102 -3.44 6.83 -3.61
N ARG A 103 -2.79 6.53 -4.74
CA ARG A 103 -2.97 7.28 -5.98
C ARG A 103 -4.37 7.11 -6.55
N SER A 104 -4.89 5.89 -6.55
CA SER A 104 -6.24 5.56 -7.03
C SER A 104 -7.30 6.38 -6.30
N ILE A 105 -7.24 6.45 -4.97
CA ILE A 105 -8.23 7.22 -4.20
C ILE A 105 -8.07 8.74 -4.37
N LEU A 106 -6.83 9.24 -4.55
CA LEU A 106 -6.57 10.67 -4.77
C LEU A 106 -6.99 11.15 -6.17
N GLU A 107 -6.85 10.30 -7.19
CA GLU A 107 -7.15 10.64 -8.59
C GLU A 107 -8.61 10.36 -8.97
N CYS A 108 -9.39 9.68 -8.12
CA CYS A 108 -10.79 9.37 -8.40
C CYS A 108 -11.63 10.66 -8.45
N PRO A 109 -12.26 11.01 -9.59
CA PRO A 109 -12.99 12.28 -9.74
C PRO A 109 -14.37 12.29 -9.04
N GLY A 110 -14.76 11.20 -8.39
CA GLY A 110 -16.08 11.02 -7.78
C GLY A 110 -16.04 10.04 -6.61
N GLU A 111 -17.14 9.32 -6.41
CA GLU A 111 -17.19 8.28 -5.38
C GLU A 111 -16.23 7.14 -5.73
N PHE A 112 -15.36 6.80 -4.78
CA PHE A 112 -14.36 5.76 -4.95
C PHE A 112 -15.02 4.40 -5.18
N ASN A 113 -14.72 3.76 -6.31
CA ASN A 113 -15.36 2.53 -6.74
C ASN A 113 -14.38 1.59 -7.45
N ALA A 114 -14.73 0.30 -7.50
CA ALA A 114 -13.83 -0.75 -7.98
C ALA A 114 -13.53 -0.64 -9.48
N GLU A 115 -14.44 -0.06 -10.27
CA GLU A 115 -14.20 0.19 -11.70
C GLU A 115 -13.04 1.17 -11.89
N PHE A 116 -12.99 2.25 -11.10
CA PHE A 116 -11.89 3.21 -11.15
C PHE A 116 -10.57 2.59 -10.68
N VAL A 117 -10.59 1.74 -9.64
CA VAL A 117 -9.38 1.02 -9.19
C VAL A 117 -8.87 0.10 -10.29
N ALA A 118 -9.75 -0.69 -10.90
CA ALA A 118 -9.42 -1.58 -12.01
C ALA A 118 -8.84 -0.80 -13.21
N GLU A 119 -9.41 0.36 -13.53
CA GLU A 119 -8.87 1.22 -14.59
C GLU A 119 -7.50 1.82 -14.23
N THR A 120 -7.30 2.16 -12.97
CA THR A 120 -5.98 2.58 -12.45
C THR A 120 -4.94 1.47 -12.63
N TRP A 121 -5.29 0.22 -12.32
CA TRP A 121 -4.42 -0.94 -12.53
C TRP A 121 -4.14 -1.19 -14.02
N ARG A 122 -5.14 -1.04 -14.90
CA ARG A 122 -4.93 -1.13 -16.36
C ARG A 122 -3.94 -0.08 -16.84
N LYS A 123 -4.16 1.16 -16.43
CA LYS A 123 -3.40 2.32 -16.86
C LYS A 123 -1.96 2.33 -16.36
N LEU A 124 -1.71 1.87 -15.13
CA LEU A 124 -0.42 2.02 -14.47
C LEU A 124 0.37 0.72 -14.33
N VAL A 125 -0.30 -0.44 -14.28
CA VAL A 125 0.35 -1.74 -14.07
C VAL A 125 0.34 -2.56 -15.35
N LEU A 126 -0.83 -2.81 -15.95
CA LEU A 126 -0.91 -3.61 -17.19
C LEU A 126 -0.18 -2.95 -18.36
N SER A 127 -0.33 -1.63 -18.52
CA SER A 127 0.36 -0.89 -19.58
C SER A 127 1.90 -0.91 -19.45
N ASP A 128 2.42 -1.13 -18.23
CA ASP A 128 3.85 -1.20 -17.91
C ASP A 128 4.40 -2.64 -17.83
N GLY A 129 3.63 -3.61 -18.35
CA GLY A 129 4.01 -5.02 -18.46
C GLY A 129 3.51 -5.92 -17.33
N GLY A 130 2.59 -5.45 -16.48
CA GLY A 130 1.99 -6.21 -15.37
C GLY A 130 2.83 -6.18 -14.10
N ALA A 131 2.54 -7.06 -13.13
CA ALA A 131 3.22 -7.12 -11.83
C ALA A 131 4.68 -7.66 -11.85
N ARG A 132 5.28 -7.79 -13.04
CA ARG A 132 6.67 -8.27 -13.29
C ARG A 132 7.00 -9.55 -12.52
N ASP A 133 8.11 -9.61 -11.78
CA ASP A 133 8.53 -10.76 -10.96
C ASP A 133 8.27 -10.53 -9.46
N ARG A 134 7.41 -9.55 -9.12
CA ARG A 134 7.28 -9.05 -7.74
C ARG A 134 5.90 -9.26 -7.13
N GLY A 135 4.84 -9.39 -7.92
CA GLY A 135 3.49 -9.51 -7.38
C GLY A 135 3.19 -10.87 -6.74
N GLY A 136 2.31 -10.89 -5.75
CA GLY A 136 1.63 -12.12 -5.32
C GLY A 136 0.76 -12.75 -6.42
N MET A 137 0.45 -14.05 -6.27
CA MET A 137 -0.39 -14.81 -7.21
C MET A 137 -1.75 -14.14 -7.51
N PRO A 138 -2.48 -13.58 -6.52
CA PRO A 138 -3.74 -12.91 -6.79
C PRO A 138 -3.58 -11.64 -7.61
N LEU A 139 -2.46 -10.93 -7.50
CA LEU A 139 -2.21 -9.74 -8.30
C LEU A 139 -2.07 -10.11 -9.78
N TYR A 140 -1.32 -11.17 -10.09
CA TYR A 140 -1.20 -11.67 -11.47
C TYR A 140 -2.54 -12.14 -12.03
N GLY A 141 -3.31 -12.91 -11.26
CA GLY A 141 -4.58 -13.44 -11.75
C GLY A 141 -5.61 -12.32 -11.95
N ALA A 142 -5.65 -11.32 -11.07
CA ALA A 142 -6.46 -10.12 -11.26
C ALA A 142 -6.05 -9.35 -12.53
N LEU A 143 -4.75 -9.10 -12.74
CA LEU A 143 -4.25 -8.46 -13.95
C LEU A 143 -4.62 -9.26 -15.22
N SER A 144 -4.52 -10.58 -15.18
CA SER A 144 -4.94 -11.48 -16.27
C SER A 144 -6.44 -11.37 -16.56
N ASN A 145 -7.27 -11.35 -15.52
CA ASN A 145 -8.72 -11.15 -15.61
C ASN A 145 -9.06 -9.78 -16.22
N LEU A 146 -8.45 -8.71 -15.71
CA LEU A 146 -8.64 -7.35 -16.20
C LEU A 146 -8.23 -7.19 -17.67
N ALA A 147 -7.13 -7.83 -18.09
CA ALA A 147 -6.65 -7.84 -19.47
C ALA A 147 -7.61 -8.56 -20.43
N ARG A 148 -8.40 -9.51 -19.92
CA ARG A 148 -9.46 -10.23 -20.65
C ARG A 148 -10.82 -9.53 -20.60
N GLY A 149 -10.90 -8.37 -19.94
CA GLY A 149 -12.16 -7.62 -19.78
C GLY A 149 -13.07 -8.13 -18.67
N ILE A 150 -12.59 -9.02 -17.79
CA ILE A 150 -13.32 -9.42 -16.58
C ILE A 150 -13.11 -8.32 -15.55
N ASN A 151 -14.18 -7.66 -15.14
CA ASN A 151 -14.16 -6.53 -14.20
C ASN A 151 -14.46 -6.97 -12.77
N PRO A 152 -14.10 -6.14 -11.76
CA PRO A 152 -14.54 -6.37 -10.39
C PRO A 152 -16.07 -6.42 -10.27
N PRO A 153 -16.62 -7.19 -9.30
CA PRO A 153 -15.88 -8.01 -8.35
C PRO A 153 -15.42 -9.35 -8.94
N LEU A 154 -15.86 -9.73 -10.16
CA LEU A 154 -15.52 -11.03 -10.76
C LEU A 154 -14.01 -11.20 -10.97
N SER A 155 -13.26 -10.12 -11.22
CA SER A 155 -11.81 -10.18 -11.35
C SER A 155 -11.10 -10.62 -10.07
N GLY A 156 -11.68 -10.35 -8.89
CA GLY A 156 -11.20 -10.82 -7.59
C GLY A 156 -11.84 -12.13 -7.13
N ILE A 157 -13.10 -12.40 -7.50
CA ILE A 157 -13.80 -13.65 -7.15
C ILE A 157 -13.26 -14.85 -7.94
N ASP A 158 -13.13 -14.74 -9.27
CA ASP A 158 -12.62 -15.81 -10.13
C ASP A 158 -11.09 -15.71 -10.24
N ASN A 159 -10.42 -15.75 -9.08
CA ASN A 159 -8.99 -15.52 -8.97
C ASN A 159 -8.31 -16.50 -8.01
N VAL A 160 -7.08 -16.89 -8.35
CA VAL A 160 -6.34 -17.91 -7.60
C VAL A 160 -5.69 -17.27 -6.38
N PHE A 161 -5.79 -17.95 -5.22
CA PHE A 161 -5.26 -17.49 -3.92
C PHE A 161 -5.83 -16.13 -3.45
N ASN A 162 -7.03 -15.76 -3.91
CA ASN A 162 -7.70 -14.50 -3.62
C ASN A 162 -8.09 -14.25 -2.14
N VAL A 163 -7.58 -15.06 -1.23
CA VAL A 163 -7.76 -15.04 0.23
C VAL A 163 -6.42 -14.83 0.98
N ASP A 164 -5.33 -14.54 0.27
CA ASP A 164 -4.04 -14.19 0.89
C ASP A 164 -4.00 -12.72 1.40
N ASP A 165 -2.84 -12.29 1.90
CA ASP A 165 -2.61 -10.97 2.49
C ASP A 165 -2.34 -9.85 1.47
N GLY A 166 -2.37 -10.14 0.16
CA GLY A 166 -2.04 -9.18 -0.89
C GLY A 166 -2.92 -7.93 -0.93
N ALA A 167 -4.18 -8.03 -0.46
CA ALA A 167 -5.05 -6.86 -0.25
C ALA A 167 -4.80 -6.18 1.11
N ALA A 168 -4.49 -6.95 2.15
CA ALA A 168 -4.25 -6.45 3.49
C ALA A 168 -2.99 -5.57 3.55
N MET A 169 -1.90 -6.01 2.92
CA MET A 169 -0.60 -5.33 2.91
C MET A 169 -0.67 -3.89 2.36
N ARG A 170 -1.64 -3.60 1.46
CA ARG A 170 -1.77 -2.30 0.79
C ARG A 170 -2.88 -1.40 1.33
N SER A 171 -3.47 -1.74 2.48
CA SER A 171 -4.70 -1.10 2.97
C SER A 171 -4.50 0.15 3.86
N VAL A 172 -3.26 0.50 4.22
CA VAL A 172 -2.93 1.67 5.06
C VAL A 172 -3.53 3.00 4.57
N PRO A 173 -3.52 3.33 3.25
CA PRO A 173 -4.08 4.59 2.75
C PRO A 173 -5.57 4.77 3.09
N PHE A 174 -6.34 3.68 3.11
CA PHE A 174 -7.77 3.73 3.41
C PHE A 174 -8.04 4.02 4.88
N GLY A 175 -7.18 3.56 5.79
CA GLY A 175 -7.20 3.95 7.19
C GLY A 175 -6.90 5.44 7.41
N ILE A 176 -5.99 6.01 6.61
CA ILE A 176 -5.67 7.45 6.64
C ILE A 176 -6.87 8.27 6.13
N VAL A 177 -7.47 7.89 5.01
CA VAL A 177 -8.64 8.61 4.43
C VAL A 177 -9.91 8.43 5.26
N GLY A 178 -10.02 7.30 5.96
CA GLY A 178 -11.08 6.98 6.91
C GLY A 178 -10.81 7.45 8.33
N TYR A 179 -9.85 8.34 8.57
CA TYR A 179 -9.49 8.78 9.92
C TYR A 179 -10.71 9.20 10.76
N GLY A 180 -10.89 8.54 11.90
CA GLY A 180 -12.04 8.74 12.80
C GLY A 180 -13.27 7.89 12.49
N ASP A 181 -13.28 7.13 11.39
CA ASP A 181 -14.41 6.33 10.93
C ASP A 181 -13.93 4.97 10.40
N THR A 182 -13.95 3.96 11.28
CA THR A 182 -13.54 2.58 10.96
C THR A 182 -14.38 1.96 9.86
N LYS A 183 -15.68 2.30 9.77
CA LYS A 183 -16.57 1.76 8.74
C LYS A 183 -16.25 2.35 7.38
N LYS A 184 -15.96 3.65 7.31
CA LYS A 184 -15.49 4.29 6.08
C LYS A 184 -14.14 3.72 5.63
N ALA A 185 -13.19 3.56 6.56
CA ALA A 185 -11.88 2.96 6.26
C ALA A 185 -12.03 1.55 5.67
N ALA A 186 -12.83 0.70 6.32
CA ALA A 186 -13.13 -0.65 5.84
C ALA A 186 -13.84 -0.64 4.48
N ALA A 187 -14.84 0.22 4.28
CA ALA A 187 -15.56 0.29 3.00
C ALA A 187 -14.63 0.66 1.83
N LEU A 188 -13.73 1.63 2.02
CA LEU A 188 -12.75 2.02 1.00
C LEU A 188 -11.76 0.87 0.70
N ALA A 189 -11.29 0.17 1.73
CA ALA A 189 -10.39 -0.98 1.56
C ALA A 189 -11.07 -2.13 0.82
N ALA A 190 -12.35 -2.41 1.10
CA ALA A 190 -13.10 -3.45 0.40
C ALA A 190 -13.28 -3.14 -1.10
N VAL A 191 -13.49 -1.86 -1.44
CA VAL A 191 -13.57 -1.41 -2.85
C VAL A 191 -12.29 -1.76 -3.60
N ASP A 192 -11.11 -1.43 -3.06
CA ASP A 192 -9.82 -1.77 -3.68
C ASP A 192 -9.57 -3.28 -3.70
N ALA A 193 -9.79 -3.95 -2.57
CA ALA A 193 -9.55 -5.38 -2.41
C ALA A 193 -10.33 -6.21 -3.43
N SER A 194 -11.59 -5.84 -3.70
CA SER A 194 -12.49 -6.56 -4.63
C SER A 194 -11.97 -6.67 -6.08
N VAL A 195 -10.94 -5.88 -6.44
CA VAL A 195 -10.30 -5.98 -7.76
C VAL A 195 -9.52 -7.30 -7.91
N SER A 196 -8.96 -7.81 -6.81
CA SER A 196 -8.05 -8.97 -6.83
C SER A 196 -8.36 -10.05 -5.80
N HIS A 197 -9.15 -9.74 -4.77
CA HIS A 197 -9.40 -10.61 -3.63
C HIS A 197 -10.90 -10.79 -3.39
N ASP A 198 -11.25 -11.83 -2.63
CA ASP A 198 -12.61 -12.12 -2.16
C ASP A 198 -12.56 -12.70 -0.73
N ASN A 199 -13.71 -12.77 -0.04
CA ASN A 199 -13.86 -13.32 1.33
C ASN A 199 -12.75 -12.84 2.30
N ASP A 200 -11.97 -13.77 2.86
CA ASP A 200 -10.90 -13.51 3.83
C ASP A 200 -9.92 -12.42 3.36
N GLY A 201 -9.61 -12.34 2.06
CA GLY A 201 -8.74 -11.30 1.53
C GLY A 201 -9.35 -9.90 1.63
N ILE A 202 -10.68 -9.79 1.46
CA ILE A 202 -11.41 -8.53 1.68
C ILE A 202 -11.51 -8.24 3.17
N TRP A 203 -11.86 -9.21 4.01
CA TRP A 203 -12.00 -9.00 5.46
C TRP A 203 -10.67 -8.60 6.09
N ALA A 204 -9.55 -9.19 5.65
CA ALA A 204 -8.22 -8.80 6.10
C ALA A 204 -7.89 -7.35 5.71
N ALA A 205 -8.19 -6.92 4.48
CA ALA A 205 -8.02 -5.53 4.04
C ALA A 205 -8.85 -4.55 4.88
N GLN A 206 -10.12 -4.89 5.14
CA GLN A 206 -11.01 -4.12 5.99
C GLN A 206 -10.46 -4.00 7.42
N ALA A 207 -10.02 -5.13 7.99
CA ALA A 207 -9.46 -5.19 9.34
C ALA A 207 -8.21 -4.31 9.48
N ILE A 208 -7.28 -4.34 8.51
CA ILE A 208 -6.09 -3.48 8.51
C ILE A 208 -6.45 -2.00 8.41
N ALA A 209 -7.39 -1.62 7.53
CA ALA A 209 -7.80 -0.23 7.38
C ALA A 209 -8.50 0.30 8.66
N ALA A 210 -9.38 -0.50 9.26
CA ALA A 210 -10.04 -0.17 10.52
C ALA A 210 -9.06 -0.07 11.69
N SER A 211 -8.11 -1.00 11.80
CA SER A 211 -7.03 -0.97 12.80
C SER A 211 -6.17 0.28 12.63
N THR A 212 -5.84 0.63 11.39
CA THR A 212 -5.01 1.79 11.05
C THR A 212 -5.65 3.09 11.52
N THR A 213 -6.95 3.31 11.29
CA THR A 213 -7.60 4.54 11.76
C THR A 213 -7.55 4.69 13.28
N ILE A 214 -7.74 3.60 14.05
CA ILE A 214 -7.66 3.67 15.52
C ILE A 214 -6.22 3.92 15.98
N ALA A 215 -5.23 3.30 15.34
CA ALA A 215 -3.82 3.55 15.63
C ALA A 215 -3.44 5.02 15.35
N LEU A 216 -3.91 5.60 14.24
CA LEU A 216 -3.71 7.01 13.91
C LEU A 216 -4.34 7.94 14.95
N MET A 217 -5.44 7.55 15.58
CA MET A 217 -6.06 8.32 16.67
C MET A 217 -5.30 8.19 17.99
N GLY A 218 -4.37 7.23 18.09
CA GLY A 218 -3.62 6.94 19.31
C GLY A 218 -4.37 6.03 20.27
N GLY A 219 -5.27 5.19 19.74
CA GLY A 219 -5.90 4.13 20.51
C GLY A 219 -4.87 3.14 21.06
N SER A 220 -5.27 2.47 22.14
CA SER A 220 -4.54 1.35 22.73
C SER A 220 -4.44 0.16 21.78
N VAL A 221 -3.51 -0.76 22.06
CA VAL A 221 -3.36 -2.00 21.29
C VAL A 221 -4.67 -2.80 21.26
N ASP A 222 -5.38 -2.88 22.38
CA ASP A 222 -6.66 -3.59 22.46
C ASP A 222 -7.73 -2.93 21.57
N GLU A 223 -7.83 -1.60 21.57
CA GLU A 223 -8.76 -0.88 20.69
C GLU A 223 -8.43 -1.08 19.20
N VAL A 224 -7.14 -1.12 18.85
CA VAL A 224 -6.68 -1.41 17.48
C VAL A 224 -7.08 -2.82 17.06
N ILE A 225 -6.84 -3.82 17.92
CA ILE A 225 -7.21 -5.22 17.67
C ILE A 225 -8.73 -5.36 17.51
N GLU A 226 -9.51 -4.78 18.41
CA GLU A 226 -10.97 -4.87 18.38
C GLU A 226 -11.58 -4.20 17.14
N ALA A 227 -11.00 -3.09 16.68
CA ALA A 227 -11.43 -2.45 15.43
C ALA A 227 -11.18 -3.34 14.20
N GLY A 228 -10.05 -4.04 14.16
CA GLY A 228 -9.77 -5.03 13.11
C GLY A 228 -10.72 -6.22 13.18
N ARG A 229 -10.89 -6.81 14.38
CA ARG A 229 -11.77 -7.97 14.60
C ARG A 229 -13.23 -7.70 14.24
N ALA A 230 -13.71 -6.47 14.46
CA ALA A 230 -15.07 -6.07 14.08
C ALA A 230 -15.35 -6.11 12.56
N CYS A 231 -14.31 -6.25 11.72
CA CYS A 231 -14.43 -6.41 10.28
C CYS A 231 -14.42 -7.88 9.81
N ILE A 232 -14.15 -8.82 10.71
CA ILE A 232 -14.03 -10.25 10.41
C ILE A 232 -15.32 -10.96 10.87
N PRO A 233 -15.89 -11.90 10.09
CA PRO A 233 -17.04 -12.68 10.54
C PRO A 233 -16.78 -13.46 11.83
N ASP A 234 -17.82 -13.59 12.66
CA ASP A 234 -17.72 -14.26 13.98
C ASP A 234 -17.38 -15.77 13.89
N ASP A 235 -17.61 -16.39 12.73
CA ASP A 235 -17.41 -17.82 12.46
C ASP A 235 -16.14 -18.14 11.65
N SER A 236 -15.24 -17.15 11.50
CA SER A 236 -13.91 -17.33 10.89
C SER A 236 -12.94 -18.13 11.75
#